data_AF-A0A2N5IBH4-F1
#
_entry.id   AF-A0A2N5IBH4-F1
#
_cell.length_a   1.000
_cell.length_b   1.000
_cell.length_c   1.000
_cell.angle_alpha   90.00
_cell.angle_beta   90.00
_cell.angle_gamma   90.00
#
_symmetry.space_group_name_H-M   'P 1'
#
loop_
_entity.id
_entity.type
_entity.pdbx_description
1 polymer ?
#
loop_
_entity_poly.entity_id
_entity_poly.type
_entity_poly.pdbx_seq_one_letter_code
_entity_poly.pdbx_strand_id
1 'polypeptide(L)'
;MAKFNNLETTLIEKWYRNLIDELVSENLSMNDTELQCLLSETIENRIKDEQLQYLNEGFVSELIGESFGKVDYFEIIQHYKSQVTIVTGVKTSELWNVTEGQKCEVLKSFFDNGEGWYKLKDIKTGEEFESPDIFWK
;
A
#
# COMPACT_ATOMS: atom_id res chain seq x y z
N MET A 1 -5.73 -13.99 -5.04
CA MET A 1 -4.65 -13.47 -5.90
C MET A 1 -5.29 -12.48 -6.84
N ALA A 2 -4.86 -11.22 -6.80
CA ALA A 2 -5.44 -10.21 -7.68
C ALA A 2 -5.05 -10.51 -9.13
N LYS A 3 -6.01 -10.28 -10.02
CA LYS A 3 -5.82 -10.43 -11.44
C LYS A 3 -5.86 -9.03 -12.02
N PHE A 4 -4.70 -8.53 -12.43
CA PHE A 4 -4.55 -7.21 -13.03
C PHE A 4 -4.82 -7.28 -14.54
N ASN A 5 -5.02 -6.12 -15.16
CA ASN A 5 -5.44 -6.06 -16.56
C ASN A 5 -4.39 -6.56 -17.55
N ASN A 6 -3.10 -6.56 -17.17
CA ASN A 6 -2.03 -7.07 -18.01
C ASN A 6 -1.08 -8.02 -17.26
N LEU A 7 -0.28 -8.74 -18.05
CA LEU A 7 0.62 -9.78 -17.54
C LEU A 7 1.78 -9.16 -16.77
N GLU A 8 2.34 -8.06 -17.27
CA GLU A 8 3.47 -7.34 -16.70
C GLU A 8 3.14 -6.86 -15.27
N THR A 9 2.01 -6.20 -15.07
CA THR A 9 1.48 -5.78 -13.76
C THR A 9 1.28 -6.98 -12.83
N THR A 10 0.71 -8.08 -13.34
CA THR A 10 0.50 -9.30 -12.54
C THR A 10 1.83 -9.93 -12.10
N LEU A 11 2.83 -9.94 -12.98
CA LEU A 11 4.15 -10.49 -12.68
C LEU A 11 4.91 -9.62 -11.67
N ILE A 12 4.87 -8.30 -11.84
CA ILE A 12 5.48 -7.35 -10.91
C ILE A 12 4.83 -7.46 -9.53
N GLU A 13 3.50 -7.47 -9.44
CA GLU A 13 2.82 -7.66 -8.17
C GLU A 13 3.23 -8.96 -7.50
N LYS A 14 3.32 -10.06 -8.27
CA LYS A 14 3.67 -11.36 -7.71
C LYS A 14 5.11 -11.43 -7.21
N TRP A 15 6.07 -10.88 -7.96
CA TRP A 15 7.49 -10.94 -7.60
C TRP A 15 7.86 -9.98 -6.49
N TYR A 16 7.25 -8.80 -6.46
CA TYR A 16 7.58 -7.74 -5.52
C TYR A 16 6.49 -7.49 -4.48
N ARG A 17 5.56 -8.43 -4.29
CA ARG A 17 4.42 -8.33 -3.35
C ARG A 17 4.79 -7.72 -2.00
N ASN A 18 5.76 -8.30 -1.31
CA ASN A 18 6.11 -7.88 0.05
C ASN A 18 6.67 -6.45 0.06
N LEU A 19 7.47 -6.10 -0.96
CA LEU A 19 8.03 -4.76 -1.12
C LEU A 19 6.94 -3.74 -1.45
N ILE A 20 6.00 -4.09 -2.32
CA ILE A 20 4.85 -3.25 -2.68
C ILE A 20 3.99 -3.00 -1.43
N ASP A 21 3.68 -4.05 -0.67
CA ASP A 21 2.87 -3.97 0.54
C ASP A 21 3.50 -3.03 1.58
N GLU A 22 4.77 -3.26 1.90
CA GLU A 22 5.56 -2.42 2.82
C GLU A 22 5.58 -0.96 2.34
N LEU A 23 5.97 -0.73 1.08
CA LEU A 23 6.11 0.61 0.53
C LEU A 23 4.78 1.37 0.47
N VAL A 24 3.68 0.71 0.08
CA VAL A 24 2.35 1.33 0.06
C VAL A 24 1.87 1.61 1.49
N SER A 25 2.11 0.70 2.44
CA SER A 25 1.69 0.85 3.84
C SER A 25 2.41 2.01 4.55
N GLU A 26 3.71 2.17 4.33
CA GLU A 26 4.52 3.24 4.93
C GLU A 26 4.19 4.62 4.33
N ASN A 27 3.66 4.66 3.10
CA ASN A 27 3.44 5.88 2.34
C ASN A 27 1.95 6.11 2.02
N LEU A 28 1.04 5.61 2.86
CA LEU A 28 -0.42 5.75 2.67
C LEU A 28 -0.89 7.20 2.58
N SER A 29 -0.19 8.12 3.25
CA SER A 29 -0.47 9.54 3.25
C SER A 29 -0.06 10.25 1.95
N MET A 30 0.76 9.62 1.11
CA MET A 30 1.14 10.17 -0.20
C MET A 30 0.00 10.09 -1.20
N ASN A 31 -0.05 11.07 -2.09
CA ASN A 31 -1.01 11.01 -3.20
C ASN A 31 -0.62 9.88 -4.17
N ASP A 32 -1.59 9.42 -4.96
CA ASP A 32 -1.41 8.22 -5.79
C ASP A 32 -0.32 8.40 -6.85
N THR A 33 -0.14 9.61 -7.38
CA THR A 33 0.89 9.91 -8.39
C THR A 33 2.30 9.88 -7.79
N GLU A 34 2.48 10.46 -6.59
CA GLU A 34 3.76 10.42 -5.86
C GLU A 34 4.13 8.99 -5.51
N LEU A 35 3.16 8.22 -5.00
CA LEU A 35 3.36 6.82 -4.65
C LEU A 35 3.63 5.97 -5.90
N GLN A 36 3.01 6.31 -7.04
CA GLN A 36 3.30 5.67 -8.33
C GLN A 36 4.74 5.87 -8.75
N CYS A 37 5.23 7.12 -8.71
CA CYS A 37 6.63 7.43 -9.03
C CYS A 37 7.60 6.69 -8.11
N LEU A 38 7.33 6.72 -6.80
CA LEU A 38 8.16 6.05 -5.80
C LEU A 38 8.19 4.54 -6.04
N LEU A 39 7.03 3.93 -6.29
CA LEU A 39 6.92 2.50 -6.51
C LEU A 39 7.63 2.07 -7.80
N SER A 40 7.45 2.82 -8.90
CA SER A 40 8.12 2.52 -10.17
C SER A 40 9.64 2.64 -10.04
N GLU A 41 10.13 3.71 -9.40
CA GLU A 41 11.56 3.92 -9.20
C GLU A 41 12.17 2.82 -8.31
N THR A 42 11.48 2.46 -7.24
CA THR A 42 11.93 1.43 -6.30
C THR A 42 12.06 0.07 -6.99
N ILE A 43 11.05 -0.33 -7.76
CA ILE A 43 11.05 -1.62 -8.48
C ILE A 43 12.11 -1.63 -9.58
N GLU A 44 12.22 -0.55 -10.36
CA GLU A 44 13.24 -0.44 -11.40
C GLU A 44 14.66 -0.51 -10.83
N ASN A 45 14.93 0.20 -9.73
CA ASN A 45 16.24 0.18 -9.07
C ASN A 45 16.55 -1.21 -8.51
N ARG A 46 15.56 -1.85 -7.88
CA ARG A 46 15.70 -3.22 -7.36
C ARG A 46 16.10 -4.20 -8.47
N ILE A 47 15.46 -4.12 -9.63
CA ILE A 47 15.75 -5.00 -10.76
C ILE A 47 17.11 -4.67 -11.39
N LYS A 48 17.46 -3.37 -11.44
CA LYS A 48 18.79 -2.93 -11.87
C LYS A 48 19.89 -3.52 -10.99
N ASP A 49 19.69 -3.47 -9.68
CA ASP A 49 20.64 -3.94 -8.68
C ASP A 49 20.70 -5.47 -8.60
N GLU A 50 19.57 -6.17 -8.72
CA GLU A 50 19.49 -7.63 -8.58
C GLU A 50 19.85 -8.40 -9.87
N GLN A 51 19.56 -7.84 -11.07
CA GLN A 51 19.65 -8.61 -12.32
C GLN A 51 20.39 -7.93 -13.48
N LEU A 52 20.47 -6.59 -13.55
CA LEU A 52 21.04 -5.92 -14.72
C LEU A 52 22.56 -5.73 -14.69
N GLN A 53 23.26 -6.00 -13.58
CA GLN A 53 24.73 -6.04 -13.60
C GLN A 53 25.29 -7.01 -14.67
N TYR A 54 24.51 -8.03 -15.07
CA TYR A 54 24.93 -9.04 -16.06
C TYR A 54 24.26 -8.90 -17.44
N LEU A 55 23.27 -7.99 -17.60
CA LEU A 55 22.46 -7.84 -18.82
C LEU A 55 22.67 -6.48 -19.51
N ASN A 56 23.75 -5.78 -19.15
CA ASN A 56 23.94 -4.35 -19.34
C ASN A 56 24.26 -3.86 -20.75
N GLU A 57 24.19 -4.69 -21.81
CA GLU A 57 24.36 -4.21 -23.18
C GLU A 57 23.37 -4.83 -24.19
N GLY A 58 22.67 -3.96 -24.92
CA GLY A 58 21.88 -4.30 -26.10
C GLY A 58 20.39 -4.59 -25.87
N PHE A 59 19.81 -5.35 -26.79
CA PHE A 59 18.38 -5.65 -26.98
C PHE A 59 17.62 -6.08 -25.72
N VAL A 60 18.29 -6.71 -24.75
CA VAL A 60 17.65 -7.19 -23.51
C VAL A 60 17.28 -6.03 -22.58
N SER A 61 18.12 -4.99 -22.50
CA SER A 61 17.83 -3.78 -21.73
C SER A 61 16.63 -3.03 -22.31
N GLU A 62 16.55 -2.94 -23.64
CA GLU A 62 15.41 -2.32 -24.34
C GLU A 62 14.11 -3.11 -24.09
N LEU A 63 14.15 -4.44 -24.19
CA LEU A 63 12.99 -5.31 -23.91
C LEU A 63 12.48 -5.18 -22.48
N ILE A 64 13.39 -5.08 -21.51
CA ILE A 64 13.06 -4.88 -20.11
C ILE A 64 12.42 -3.50 -19.91
N GLY A 65 13.01 -2.45 -20.49
CA GLY A 65 12.45 -1.09 -20.47
C GLY A 65 11.05 -1.01 -21.09
N GLU A 66 10.84 -1.63 -22.25
CA GLU A 66 9.53 -1.70 -22.90
C GLU A 66 8.49 -2.46 -22.05
N SER A 67 8.93 -3.49 -21.32
CA SER A 67 8.05 -4.26 -20.45
C SER A 67 7.64 -3.46 -19.21
N PHE A 68 8.55 -2.68 -18.62
CA PHE A 68 8.21 -1.78 -17.50
C PHE A 68 7.24 -0.68 -17.91
N GLY A 69 7.37 -0.14 -19.12
CA GLY A 69 6.42 0.85 -19.64
C GLY A 69 4.98 0.34 -19.73
N LYS A 70 4.76 -0.98 -19.66
CA LYS A 70 3.42 -1.60 -19.68
C LYS A 70 2.87 -1.88 -18.28
N VAL A 71 3.67 -1.74 -17.22
CA VAL A 71 3.24 -2.01 -15.84
C VAL A 71 2.32 -0.88 -15.37
N ASP A 72 1.12 -1.25 -14.95
CA ASP A 72 0.16 -0.32 -14.37
C ASP A 72 0.36 -0.25 -12.84
N TYR A 73 1.32 0.58 -12.44
CA TYR A 73 1.61 0.83 -11.02
C TYR A 73 0.46 1.52 -10.29
N PHE A 74 -0.38 2.27 -11.01
CA PHE A 74 -1.55 2.90 -10.41
C PHE A 74 -2.59 1.85 -10.02
N GLU A 75 -2.86 0.87 -10.87
CA GLU A 75 -3.75 -0.26 -10.56
C GLU A 75 -3.27 -1.05 -9.35
N ILE A 76 -1.95 -1.29 -9.24
CA ILE A 76 -1.34 -1.93 -8.06
C ILE A 76 -1.60 -1.10 -6.80
N ILE A 77 -1.32 0.20 -6.84
CA ILE A 77 -1.51 1.08 -5.69
C ILE A 77 -2.97 1.11 -5.24
N GLN A 78 -3.91 1.27 -6.16
CA GLN A 78 -5.34 1.25 -5.84
C GLN A 78 -5.75 -0.08 -5.21
N HIS A 79 -5.21 -1.19 -5.72
CA HIS A 79 -5.49 -2.51 -5.16
C HIS A 79 -5.00 -2.66 -3.72
N TYR A 80 -3.81 -2.14 -3.39
CA TYR A 80 -3.26 -2.22 -2.03
C TYR A 80 -3.93 -1.19 -1.11
N LYS A 81 -4.13 0.05 -1.55
CA LYS A 81 -4.86 1.07 -0.79
C LYS A 81 -6.31 0.68 -0.49
N SER A 82 -7.00 -0.01 -1.41
CA SER A 82 -8.36 -0.49 -1.16
C SER A 82 -8.43 -1.68 -0.20
N GLN A 83 -7.31 -2.37 0.05
CA GLN A 83 -7.20 -3.37 1.12
C GLN A 83 -6.85 -2.73 2.46
N VAL A 84 -6.26 -1.54 2.45
CA VAL A 84 -6.07 -0.76 3.66
C VAL A 84 -7.42 -0.25 4.13
N THR A 85 -7.90 -0.82 5.24
CA THR A 85 -9.11 -0.34 5.90
C THR A 85 -8.81 1.01 6.57
N ILE A 86 -9.22 2.10 5.93
CA ILE A 86 -9.05 3.46 6.47
C ILE A 86 -10.14 3.71 7.51
N VAL A 87 -9.77 3.77 8.79
CA VAL A 87 -10.70 4.13 9.87
C VAL A 87 -10.61 5.62 10.13
N THR A 88 -11.53 6.40 9.54
CA THR A 88 -11.77 7.79 9.93
C THR A 88 -12.92 7.83 10.93
N GLY A 89 -12.79 8.52 12.06
CA GLY A 89 -13.89 8.60 13.02
C GLY A 89 -14.12 10.00 13.59
N VAL A 90 -15.39 10.33 13.76
CA VAL A 90 -15.83 11.59 14.40
C VAL A 90 -15.97 11.38 15.91
N LYS A 91 -15.33 12.27 16.69
CA LYS A 91 -15.38 12.26 18.16
C LYS A 91 -16.76 12.68 18.67
N THR A 92 -17.65 11.72 18.89
CA THR A 92 -18.90 11.92 19.63
C THR A 92 -18.97 10.99 20.83
N SER A 93 -18.54 11.53 21.97
CA SER A 93 -18.71 11.15 23.39
C SER A 93 -18.81 9.70 23.87
N GLU A 94 -18.91 8.66 23.05
CA GLU A 94 -18.81 7.24 23.45
C GLU A 94 -18.89 6.26 22.26
N LEU A 95 -19.14 6.73 21.03
CA LEU A 95 -19.18 5.90 19.82
C LEU A 95 -18.63 6.67 18.62
N TRP A 96 -17.67 6.05 17.91
CA TRP A 96 -17.05 6.62 16.71
C TRP A 96 -17.80 6.14 15.47
N ASN A 97 -18.51 7.05 14.79
CA ASN A 97 -19.07 6.76 13.48
C ASN A 97 -17.93 6.80 12.46
N VAL A 98 -17.71 5.67 11.79
CA VAL A 98 -16.69 5.51 10.76
C VAL A 98 -17.31 5.73 9.38
N THR A 99 -16.79 6.70 8.65
CA THR A 99 -17.24 7.02 7.29
C THR A 99 -16.51 6.14 6.28
N GLU A 100 -16.91 4.86 6.26
CA GLU A 100 -17.03 3.94 5.11
C GLU A 100 -17.52 2.57 5.64
N GLY A 101 -18.59 2.60 6.44
CA GLY A 101 -19.41 1.41 6.71
C GLY A 101 -19.00 0.47 7.85
N GLN A 102 -17.84 0.67 8.50
CA GLN A 102 -17.36 -0.18 9.61
C GLN A 102 -17.29 0.55 10.94
N LYS A 103 -18.31 0.38 11.79
CA LYS A 103 -18.30 0.95 13.15
C LYS A 103 -17.27 0.21 14.01
N CYS A 104 -16.40 0.95 14.69
CA CYS A 104 -15.36 0.39 15.55
C CYS A 104 -15.46 0.93 16.98
N GLU A 105 -15.10 0.10 17.95
CA GLU A 105 -14.91 0.43 19.36
C GLU A 105 -13.43 0.68 19.64
N VAL A 106 -13.09 1.77 20.32
CA VAL A 106 -11.71 2.04 20.74
C VAL A 106 -11.45 1.32 22.05
N LEU A 107 -10.57 0.32 22.01
CA LEU A 107 -10.20 -0.46 23.20
C LEU A 107 -9.09 0.22 24.00
N LYS A 108 -8.11 0.80 23.32
CA LYS A 108 -6.93 1.42 23.94
C LYS A 108 -6.32 2.46 23.01
N SER A 109 -5.81 3.56 23.57
CA SER A 109 -4.84 4.42 22.88
C SER A 109 -3.44 4.19 23.47
N PHE A 110 -2.43 4.26 22.62
CA PHE A 110 -1.03 4.15 23.01
C PHE A 110 -0.16 4.98 22.07
N PHE A 111 1.11 5.14 22.43
CA PHE A 111 2.07 5.92 21.67
C PHE A 111 3.25 5.02 21.33
N ASP A 112 3.57 4.90 20.05
CA ASP A 112 4.64 4.05 19.56
C ASP A 112 5.37 4.73 18.40
N ASN A 113 6.70 4.61 18.38
CA ASN A 113 7.59 5.21 17.38
C ASN A 113 7.37 6.70 17.07
N GLY A 114 6.91 7.50 18.04
CA GLY A 114 6.67 8.93 17.84
C GLY A 114 5.27 9.28 17.31
N GLU A 115 4.41 8.28 17.14
CA GLU A 115 3.05 8.43 16.63
C GLU A 115 2.02 7.94 17.67
N GLY A 116 0.84 8.55 17.67
CA GLY A 116 -0.30 8.04 18.42
C GLY A 116 -0.91 6.84 17.70
N TRP A 117 -1.38 5.85 18.45
CA TRP A 117 -2.00 4.64 17.95
C TRP A 117 -3.27 4.30 18.73
N TYR A 118 -4.22 3.65 18.07
CA TYR A 118 -5.41 3.08 18.67
C TYR A 118 -5.49 1.59 18.41
N LYS A 119 -5.83 0.84 19.45
CA LYS A 119 -6.35 -0.51 19.34
C LYS A 119 -7.87 -0.42 19.19
N LEU A 120 -8.37 -0.98 18.09
CA LEU A 120 -9.76 -0.90 17.66
C LEU A 120 -10.37 -2.28 17.60
N LYS A 121 -11.69 -2.35 17.75
CA LYS A 121 -12.49 -3.56 17.57
C LYS A 121 -13.65 -3.29 16.63
N ASP A 122 -13.75 -4.02 15.54
CA ASP A 122 -14.89 -3.92 14.63
C ASP A 122 -16.16 -4.44 15.33
N ILE A 123 -17.23 -3.64 15.32
CA ILE A 123 -18.48 -3.99 16.03
C ILE A 123 -19.26 -5.10 15.31
N LYS A 124 -19.10 -5.25 13.99
CA LYS A 124 -19.75 -6.29 13.19
C LYS A 124 -19.02 -7.62 13.26
N THR A 125 -17.69 -7.60 13.11
CA THR A 125 -16.89 -8.85 13.04
C THR A 125 -16.30 -9.25 14.39
N GLY A 126 -16.14 -8.29 15.31
CA GLY A 126 -15.48 -8.49 16.60
C GLY A 126 -13.95 -8.56 16.51
N GLU A 127 -13.38 -8.35 15.32
CA GLU A 127 -11.95 -8.40 15.05
C GLU A 127 -11.23 -7.20 15.67
N GLU A 128 -10.05 -7.45 16.25
CA GLU A 128 -9.21 -6.42 16.86
C GLU A 128 -8.03 -6.09 15.96
N PHE A 129 -7.74 -4.81 15.78
CA PHE A 129 -6.62 -4.32 14.95
C PHE A 129 -6.08 -2.99 15.50
N GLU A 130 -4.91 -2.56 15.01
CA GLU A 130 -4.23 -1.33 15.44
C GLU A 130 -4.15 -0.32 14.29
N SER A 131 -4.32 0.97 14.59
CA SER A 131 -4.32 2.04 13.58
C SER A 131 -3.68 3.33 14.13
N PRO A 132 -2.88 4.06 13.33
CA PRO A 132 -2.33 5.38 13.70
C PRO A 132 -3.40 6.45 13.96
N ASP A 133 -3.05 7.43 14.80
CA ASP A 133 -3.85 8.61 15.16
C ASP A 133 -3.97 9.60 13.97
N ILE A 134 -3.13 9.44 12.94
CA ILE A 134 -3.09 10.27 11.73
C ILE A 134 -4.39 10.12 10.90
N PHE A 135 -5.08 8.98 11.04
CA PHE A 135 -6.35 8.72 10.34
C PHE A 135 -7.57 9.44 10.97
N TRP A 136 -7.36 10.26 12.01
CA TRP A 136 -8.41 10.87 12.83
C TRP A 136 -8.28 12.39 12.88
N LYS A 137 -8.46 13.07 11.75
CA LYS A 137 -8.68 14.52 11.69
C LYS A 137 -10.08 14.88 11.21
#